data_AF-A0A8T2TFF9-F1
#
_entry.id   AF-A0A8T2TFF9-F1
#
_cell.length_a   1.000
_cell.length_b   1.000
_cell.length_c   1.000
_cell.angle_alpha   90.00
_cell.angle_beta   90.00
_cell.angle_gamma   90.00
#
_symmetry.space_group_name_H-M   'P 1'
#
loop_
_entity.id
_entity.type
_entity.pdbx_description
1 polymer ?
#
loop_
_entity_poly.entity_id
_entity_poly.type
_entity_poly.pdbx_seq_one_letter_code
_entity_poly.pdbx_strand_id
1 'polypeptide(L)'
;MKERDVVTWSSMIGAYAQQEHGRKALDVFQKMHLKNIEPDRISFVSILDACASCATLAKGRIIHMFVIEKGFESDIVVKTSMINLYAKCGKLADANCLFQKMETRNSISWNAMISAYAQHGYSKSALKLFNYMVREAVIPTKVTFYSVLSACSFAGMINEAQGYFDSMKRDYGLTPEDVHYNCLIDLYGRAGRLEEGENLIRNMQCSPTCASWMSLLGACRVKLDVPRAKYAAERAAELDPNSAAPFVMLSNIYAACGMWKEVNEVRKYIKDKGLKKQPGRSSIEIDGETHDFSVADEAHPKCREIYAELERLNQDMKEVGYSPDTKVVLHDVNEETKEQVLCYHSERIALAFGLISTPPHTSLRIIKNLRACPDCHSAFKFISKLLCREIVVRDATRFHIIKDGVCSCADYW
;
A
#
# COMPACT_ATOMS: atom_id res chain seq x y z
N MET A 1 -19.61 -7.77 36.46
CA MET A 1 -18.70 -7.98 35.31
C MET A 1 -17.28 -7.96 35.85
N LYS A 2 -16.42 -8.93 35.50
CA LYS A 2 -15.00 -8.87 35.88
C LYS A 2 -14.38 -7.58 35.34
N GLU A 3 -13.63 -6.86 36.17
CA GLU A 3 -12.86 -5.70 35.70
C GLU A 3 -11.86 -6.15 34.63
N ARG A 4 -11.70 -5.33 33.59
CA ARG A 4 -10.78 -5.62 32.49
C ARG A 4 -9.37 -5.23 32.91
N ASP A 5 -8.45 -6.16 32.84
CA ASP A 5 -7.02 -5.96 33.07
C ASP A 5 -6.27 -5.53 31.80
N VAL A 6 -4.98 -5.22 31.93
CA VAL A 6 -4.09 -4.80 30.83
C VAL A 6 -4.11 -5.80 29.67
N VAL A 7 -4.12 -7.09 29.96
CA VAL A 7 -4.15 -8.16 28.94
C VAL A 7 -5.43 -8.10 28.11
N THR A 8 -6.57 -7.89 28.76
CA THR A 8 -7.86 -7.75 28.09
C THR A 8 -7.87 -6.52 27.18
N TRP A 9 -7.36 -5.37 27.64
CA TRP A 9 -7.28 -4.16 26.84
C TRP A 9 -6.31 -4.30 25.66
N SER A 10 -5.10 -4.80 25.88
CA SER A 10 -4.10 -5.08 24.84
C SER A 10 -4.68 -6.00 23.75
N SER A 11 -5.40 -7.05 24.15
CA SER A 11 -6.03 -7.99 23.21
C SER A 11 -7.13 -7.32 22.38
N MET A 12 -7.94 -6.45 22.98
CA MET A 12 -8.96 -5.69 22.25
C MET A 12 -8.34 -4.70 21.26
N ILE A 13 -7.27 -4.00 21.65
CA ILE A 13 -6.54 -3.08 20.76
C ILE A 13 -5.96 -3.86 19.58
N GLY A 14 -5.26 -4.97 19.86
CA GLY A 14 -4.69 -5.85 18.84
C GLY A 14 -5.74 -6.40 17.87
N ALA A 15 -6.89 -6.84 18.38
CA ALA A 15 -7.98 -7.35 17.54
C ALA A 15 -8.53 -6.26 16.60
N TYR A 16 -8.73 -5.03 17.07
CA TYR A 16 -9.16 -3.93 16.19
C TYR A 16 -8.06 -3.48 15.22
N ALA A 17 -6.80 -3.49 15.64
CA ALA A 17 -5.66 -3.18 14.78
C ALA A 17 -5.55 -4.17 13.59
N GLN A 18 -5.72 -5.46 13.87
CA GLN A 18 -5.70 -6.54 12.85
C GLN A 18 -6.83 -6.45 11.84
N GLN A 19 -7.99 -5.90 12.24
CA GLN A 19 -9.14 -5.70 11.36
C GLN A 19 -9.09 -4.34 10.63
N GLU A 20 -7.95 -3.66 10.62
CA GLU A 20 -7.77 -2.30 10.05
C GLU A 20 -8.73 -1.25 10.64
N HIS A 21 -9.29 -1.51 11.82
CA HIS A 21 -10.17 -0.59 12.53
C HIS A 21 -9.36 0.31 13.46
N GLY A 22 -8.36 1.02 12.94
CA GLY A 22 -7.44 1.82 13.77
C GLY A 22 -8.14 2.88 14.61
N ARG A 23 -9.24 3.47 14.13
CA ARG A 23 -10.08 4.38 14.94
C ARG A 23 -10.62 3.69 16.20
N LYS A 24 -11.16 2.46 16.08
CA LYS A 24 -11.65 1.70 17.24
C LYS A 24 -10.51 1.29 18.17
N ALA A 25 -9.35 0.92 17.62
CA ALA A 25 -8.17 0.60 18.43
C ALA A 25 -7.74 1.81 19.28
N LEU A 26 -7.76 3.01 18.70
CA LEU A 26 -7.51 4.27 19.40
C LEU A 26 -8.56 4.57 20.48
N ASP A 27 -9.85 4.39 20.18
CA ASP A 27 -10.92 4.58 21.17
C ASP A 27 -10.77 3.63 22.37
N VAL A 28 -10.35 2.39 22.10
CA VAL A 28 -10.10 1.38 23.15
C VAL A 28 -8.88 1.76 23.98
N PHE A 29 -7.78 2.21 23.35
CA PHE A 29 -6.60 2.69 24.07
C PHE A 29 -6.91 3.92 24.94
N GLN A 30 -7.70 4.87 24.41
CA GLN A 30 -8.13 6.03 25.18
C GLN A 30 -8.98 5.62 26.39
N LYS A 31 -9.89 4.65 26.23
CA LYS A 31 -10.69 4.11 27.34
C LYS A 31 -9.85 3.38 28.38
N MET A 32 -8.81 2.66 27.96
CA MET A 32 -7.85 2.03 28.86
C MET A 32 -7.17 3.09 29.74
N HIS A 33 -6.68 4.17 29.11
CA HIS A 33 -6.05 5.28 29.81
C HIS A 33 -7.01 6.02 30.76
N LEU A 34 -8.24 6.30 30.34
CA LEU A 34 -9.27 6.93 31.18
C LEU A 34 -9.67 6.09 32.40
N LYS A 35 -9.40 4.79 32.37
CA LYS A 35 -9.60 3.88 33.51
C LYS A 35 -8.36 3.75 34.40
N ASN A 36 -7.33 4.56 34.18
CA ASN A 36 -6.04 4.50 34.88
C ASN A 36 -5.38 3.11 34.80
N ILE A 37 -5.57 2.40 33.69
CA ILE A 37 -4.90 1.13 33.44
C ILE A 37 -3.65 1.42 32.62
N GLU A 38 -2.50 1.09 33.19
CA GLU A 38 -1.20 1.36 32.59
C GLU A 38 -0.96 0.50 31.33
N PRO A 39 -0.59 1.12 30.19
CA PRO A 39 -0.20 0.39 28.99
C PRO A 39 1.06 -0.44 29.22
N ASP A 40 1.06 -1.67 28.69
CA ASP A 40 2.25 -2.50 28.62
C ASP A 40 2.89 -2.47 27.23
N ARG A 41 4.00 -3.20 27.06
CA ARG A 41 4.68 -3.37 25.78
C ARG A 41 3.72 -3.78 24.66
N ILE A 42 2.78 -4.69 24.93
CA ILE A 42 1.86 -5.23 23.92
C ILE A 42 0.79 -4.21 23.57
N SER A 43 0.32 -3.42 24.54
CA SER A 43 -0.57 -2.28 24.32
C SER A 43 0.07 -1.32 23.32
N PHE A 44 1.33 -0.91 23.56
CA PHE A 44 2.05 0.04 22.71
C PHE A 44 2.27 -0.50 21.29
N VAL A 45 2.78 -1.72 21.15
CA VAL A 45 2.96 -2.36 19.85
C VAL A 45 1.65 -2.37 19.06
N SER A 46 0.55 -2.80 19.70
CA SER A 46 -0.75 -2.91 19.05
C SER A 46 -1.31 -1.55 18.60
N ILE A 47 -1.18 -0.51 19.44
CA ILE A 47 -1.71 0.81 19.07
C ILE A 47 -0.84 1.53 18.03
N LEU A 48 0.48 1.35 18.08
CA LEU A 48 1.41 1.86 17.06
C LEU A 48 1.12 1.23 15.70
N ASP A 49 0.90 -0.09 15.65
CA ASP A 49 0.54 -0.80 14.42
C ASP A 49 -0.83 -0.38 13.89
N ALA A 50 -1.81 -0.12 14.76
CA ALA A 50 -3.10 0.46 14.35
C ALA A 50 -2.93 1.83 13.69
N CYS A 51 -2.12 2.71 14.29
CA CYS A 51 -1.80 4.01 13.72
C CYS A 51 -1.07 3.90 12.38
N ALA A 52 -0.14 2.94 12.26
CA ALA A 52 0.61 2.66 11.04
C ALA A 52 -0.32 2.18 9.90
N SER A 53 -1.25 1.27 10.19
CA SER A 53 -2.18 0.72 9.21
C SER A 53 -3.15 1.77 8.68
N CYS A 54 -3.69 2.64 9.55
CA CYS A 54 -4.54 3.76 9.15
C CYS A 54 -3.76 5.02 8.73
N ALA A 55 -2.43 4.98 8.79
CA ALA A 55 -1.53 6.11 8.54
C ALA A 55 -1.96 7.43 9.21
N THR A 56 -2.30 7.33 10.51
CA THR A 56 -2.66 8.46 11.39
C THR A 56 -1.41 8.98 12.11
N LEU A 57 -0.66 9.87 11.45
CA LEU A 57 0.65 10.32 11.95
C LEU A 57 0.51 11.18 13.20
N ALA A 58 -0.51 12.05 13.27
CA ALA A 58 -0.72 12.92 14.42
C ALA A 58 -0.96 12.09 15.69
N LYS A 59 -1.84 11.09 15.60
CA LYS A 59 -2.13 10.17 16.71
C LYS A 59 -0.92 9.29 17.03
N GLY A 60 -0.22 8.79 16.02
CA GLY A 60 1.01 8.04 16.21
C GLY A 60 2.10 8.82 16.96
N ARG A 61 2.23 10.13 16.72
CA ARG A 61 3.15 11.01 17.47
C ARG A 61 2.74 11.16 18.92
N ILE A 62 1.45 11.27 19.22
CA ILE A 62 0.95 11.29 20.60
C ILE A 62 1.34 9.98 21.30
N ILE A 63 1.06 8.82 20.68
CA ILE A 63 1.44 7.52 21.24
C ILE A 63 2.95 7.40 21.45
N HIS A 64 3.77 7.89 20.52
CA HIS A 64 5.23 7.93 20.70
C HIS A 64 5.63 8.75 21.93
N MET A 65 4.99 9.89 22.20
CA MET A 65 5.26 10.64 23.44
C MET A 65 4.91 9.81 24.69
N PHE A 66 3.78 9.10 24.68
CA PHE A 66 3.42 8.17 25.77
C PHE A 66 4.44 7.03 25.95
N VAL A 67 4.99 6.50 24.86
CA VAL A 67 6.06 5.48 24.92
C VAL A 67 7.28 6.01 25.68
N ILE A 68 7.69 7.25 25.39
CA ILE A 68 8.82 7.90 26.08
C ILE A 68 8.48 8.16 27.55
N GLU A 69 7.30 8.71 27.84
CA GLU A 69 6.85 9.00 29.20
C GLU A 69 6.84 7.75 30.09
N LYS A 70 6.45 6.60 29.51
CA LYS A 70 6.36 5.32 30.22
C LYS A 70 7.67 4.51 30.18
N GLY A 71 8.75 5.04 29.60
CA GLY A 71 10.08 4.41 29.61
C GLY A 71 10.24 3.22 28.67
N PHE A 72 9.42 3.12 27.62
CA PHE A 72 9.46 2.03 26.63
C PHE A 72 10.25 2.37 25.36
N GLU A 73 10.84 3.57 25.27
CA GLU A 73 11.56 4.04 24.08
C GLU A 73 12.85 3.26 23.80
N SER A 74 13.41 2.56 24.80
CA SER A 74 14.57 1.68 24.63
C SER A 74 14.20 0.24 24.26
N ASP A 75 12.94 -0.17 24.43
CA ASP A 75 12.48 -1.52 24.10
C ASP A 75 12.55 -1.77 22.58
N ILE A 76 13.26 -2.84 22.20
CA ILE A 76 13.52 -3.17 20.79
C ILE A 76 12.24 -3.43 20.00
N VAL A 77 11.23 -4.04 20.62
CA VAL A 77 9.96 -4.38 19.97
C VAL A 77 9.14 -3.12 19.77
N VAL A 78 9.02 -2.28 20.81
CA VAL A 78 8.29 -0.99 20.72
C VAL A 78 8.96 -0.05 19.72
N LYS A 79 10.29 0.09 19.78
CA LYS A 79 11.04 0.92 18.82
C LYS A 79 10.90 0.40 17.39
N THR A 80 10.83 -0.91 17.17
CA THR A 80 10.55 -1.49 15.85
C THR A 80 9.12 -1.16 15.36
N SER A 81 8.12 -1.22 16.23
CA SER A 81 6.75 -0.77 15.91
C SER A 81 6.68 0.73 15.61
N MET A 82 7.49 1.56 16.28
CA MET A 82 7.60 2.98 15.95
C MET A 82 8.24 3.22 14.58
N ILE A 83 9.29 2.46 14.21
CA ILE A 83 9.86 2.49 12.85
C ILE A 83 8.77 2.18 11.82
N ASN A 84 7.97 1.13 12.07
CA ASN A 84 6.85 0.74 11.20
C ASN A 84 5.78 1.85 11.09
N LEU A 85 5.42 2.48 12.21
CA LEU A 85 4.52 3.64 12.24
C LEU A 85 5.00 4.76 11.32
N TYR A 86 6.21 5.26 11.53
CA TYR A 86 6.72 6.38 10.75
C TYR A 86 6.88 6.01 9.27
N ALA A 87 7.38 4.80 8.96
CA ALA A 87 7.51 4.32 7.59
C ALA A 87 6.15 4.26 6.88
N LYS A 88 5.13 3.65 7.50
CA LYS A 88 3.78 3.51 6.94
C LYS A 88 2.96 4.80 6.90
N CYS A 89 3.37 5.82 7.67
CA CYS A 89 2.84 7.19 7.60
C CYS A 89 3.58 8.09 6.59
N GLY A 90 4.48 7.55 5.76
CA GLY A 90 5.19 8.34 4.76
C GLY A 90 6.37 9.16 5.31
N LYS A 91 6.85 8.84 6.53
CA LYS A 91 7.94 9.52 7.23
C LYS A 91 9.18 8.63 7.32
N LEU A 92 9.74 8.27 6.17
CA LEU A 92 10.91 7.38 6.09
C LEU A 92 12.14 7.94 6.82
N ALA A 93 12.35 9.25 6.80
CA ALA A 93 13.46 9.89 7.51
C ALA A 93 13.35 9.70 9.03
N ASP A 94 12.15 9.86 9.58
CA ASP A 94 11.88 9.67 11.02
C ASP A 94 12.08 8.18 11.40
N ALA A 95 11.60 7.26 10.56
CA ALA A 95 11.81 5.82 10.74
C ALA A 95 13.31 5.45 10.72
N ASN A 96 14.07 5.99 9.77
CA ASN A 96 15.52 5.79 9.72
C ASN A 96 16.22 6.40 10.95
N CYS A 97 15.81 7.58 11.41
CA CYS A 97 16.36 8.20 12.61
C CYS A 97 16.19 7.30 13.84
N LEU A 98 15.01 6.70 14.03
CA LEU A 98 14.76 5.73 15.10
C LEU A 98 15.63 4.48 14.96
N PHE A 99 15.75 3.95 13.73
CA PHE A 99 16.60 2.79 13.44
C PHE A 99 18.09 3.06 13.73
N GLN A 100 18.60 4.25 13.41
CA GLN A 100 19.98 4.63 13.70
C GLN A 100 20.24 4.79 15.21
N LYS A 101 19.23 5.19 15.98
CA LYS A 101 19.29 5.31 17.45
C LYS A 101 19.09 3.99 18.21
N MET A 102 19.04 2.86 17.52
CA MET A 102 19.01 1.53 18.16
C MET A 102 20.42 1.12 18.57
N GLU A 103 20.63 0.84 19.86
CA GLU A 103 21.87 0.27 20.37
C GLU A 103 22.06 -1.18 19.91
N THR A 104 20.97 -1.95 19.95
CA THR A 104 20.92 -3.33 19.47
C THR A 104 19.85 -3.47 18.39
N ARG A 105 20.17 -4.20 17.33
CA ARG A 105 19.27 -4.45 16.20
C ARG A 105 19.17 -5.94 15.97
N ASN A 106 17.94 -6.45 15.91
CA ASN A 106 17.65 -7.83 15.55
C ASN A 106 17.11 -7.91 14.11
N SER A 107 16.94 -9.13 13.61
CA SER A 107 16.42 -9.37 12.26
C SER A 107 15.08 -8.67 12.00
N ILE A 108 14.21 -8.55 13.00
CA ILE A 108 12.91 -7.88 12.87
C ILE A 108 13.10 -6.37 12.58
N SER A 109 13.94 -5.69 13.34
CA SER A 109 14.23 -4.25 13.15
C SER A 109 14.91 -3.96 11.80
N TRP A 110 15.83 -4.82 11.36
CA TRP A 110 16.44 -4.73 10.03
C TRP A 110 15.40 -4.93 8.92
N ASN A 111 14.55 -5.95 9.04
CA ASN A 111 13.52 -6.26 8.06
C ASN A 111 12.49 -5.13 7.93
N ALA A 112 12.11 -4.51 9.06
CA ALA A 112 11.22 -3.35 9.07
C ALA A 112 11.81 -2.20 8.22
N MET A 113 13.09 -1.88 8.41
CA MET A 113 13.74 -0.79 7.68
C MET A 113 14.04 -1.14 6.21
N ILE A 114 14.43 -2.38 5.89
CA ILE A 114 14.62 -2.86 4.51
C ILE A 114 13.28 -2.76 3.75
N SER A 115 12.19 -3.24 4.36
CA SER A 115 10.84 -3.15 3.78
C SER A 115 10.39 -1.71 3.59
N ALA A 116 10.69 -0.82 4.55
CA ALA A 116 10.37 0.60 4.44
C ALA A 116 11.08 1.26 3.24
N TYR A 117 12.38 1.00 3.05
CA TYR A 117 13.10 1.50 1.88
C TYR A 117 12.54 0.92 0.57
N ALA A 118 12.21 -0.38 0.54
CA ALA A 118 11.61 -1.03 -0.62
C ALA A 118 10.29 -0.36 -1.01
N GLN A 119 9.36 -0.23 -0.05
CA GLN A 119 8.05 0.36 -0.27
C GLN A 119 8.12 1.84 -0.64
N HIS A 120 9.18 2.56 -0.28
CA HIS A 120 9.34 3.97 -0.63
C HIS A 120 10.03 4.22 -1.98
N GLY A 121 10.34 3.16 -2.73
CA GLY A 121 10.99 3.27 -4.04
C GLY A 121 12.53 3.37 -3.97
N TYR A 122 13.11 3.16 -2.80
CA TYR A 122 14.56 3.22 -2.58
C TYR A 122 15.20 1.82 -2.59
N SER A 123 14.91 1.02 -3.61
CA SER A 123 15.33 -0.40 -3.68
C SER A 123 16.85 -0.59 -3.54
N LYS A 124 17.66 0.27 -4.16
CA LYS A 124 19.13 0.22 -4.00
C LYS A 124 19.56 0.44 -2.54
N SER A 125 18.88 1.31 -1.80
CA SER A 125 19.15 1.54 -0.37
C SER A 125 18.69 0.35 0.47
N ALA A 126 17.57 -0.30 0.12
CA ALA A 126 17.11 -1.52 0.77
C ALA A 126 18.15 -2.66 0.62
N LEU A 127 18.69 -2.87 -0.58
CA LEU A 127 19.74 -3.88 -0.83
C LEU A 127 21.06 -3.55 -0.13
N LYS A 128 21.44 -2.26 -0.06
CA LYS A 128 22.59 -1.83 0.75
C LYS A 128 22.38 -2.14 2.22
N LEU A 129 21.16 -1.93 2.75
CA LEU A 129 20.83 -2.20 4.13
C LEU A 129 20.85 -3.70 4.45
N PHE A 130 20.41 -4.56 3.53
CA PHE A 130 20.62 -6.02 3.61
C PHE A 130 22.11 -6.38 3.70
N ASN A 131 22.96 -5.79 2.87
CA ASN A 131 24.40 -6.06 2.93
C ASN A 131 25.02 -5.60 4.27
N TYR A 132 24.54 -4.50 4.85
CA TYR A 132 24.96 -4.09 6.19
C TYR A 132 24.48 -5.06 7.27
N MET A 133 23.23 -5.55 7.20
CA MET A 133 22.71 -6.58 8.11
C MET A 133 23.61 -7.83 8.13
N VAL A 134 24.03 -8.32 6.96
CA VAL A 134 24.93 -9.48 6.84
C VAL A 134 26.32 -9.18 7.41
N ARG A 135 26.87 -7.99 7.16
CA ARG A 135 28.19 -7.56 7.71
C ARG A 135 28.18 -7.45 9.24
N GLU A 136 27.05 -7.07 9.82
CA GLU A 136 26.82 -7.05 11.27
C GLU A 136 26.52 -8.44 11.84
N ALA A 137 26.74 -9.51 11.06
CA ALA A 137 26.48 -10.90 11.43
C ALA A 137 25.03 -11.19 11.88
N VAL A 138 24.06 -10.36 11.47
CA VAL A 138 22.64 -10.63 11.71
C VAL A 138 22.14 -11.57 10.64
N ILE A 139 21.72 -12.76 11.04
CA ILE A 139 21.29 -13.82 10.14
C ILE A 139 19.99 -13.41 9.41
N PRO A 140 20.01 -13.34 8.07
CA PRO A 140 18.80 -13.16 7.26
C PRO A 140 17.76 -14.26 7.51
N THR A 141 16.49 -13.87 7.54
CA THR A 141 15.36 -14.79 7.69
C THR A 141 14.51 -14.80 6.42
N LYS A 142 13.50 -15.66 6.36
CA LYS A 142 12.49 -15.65 5.28
C LYS A 142 11.89 -14.25 5.08
N VAL A 143 11.56 -13.56 6.19
CA VAL A 143 11.06 -12.18 6.13
C VAL A 143 12.08 -11.23 5.51
N THR A 144 13.38 -11.40 5.78
CA THR A 144 14.45 -10.61 5.15
C THR A 144 14.44 -10.79 3.63
N PHE A 145 14.33 -12.05 3.17
CA PHE A 145 14.28 -12.38 1.75
C PHE A 145 13.03 -11.85 1.05
N TYR A 146 11.87 -11.91 1.71
CA TYR A 146 10.67 -11.24 1.22
C TYR A 146 10.89 -9.72 1.02
N SER A 147 11.52 -9.03 1.98
CA SER A 147 11.79 -7.59 1.89
C SER A 147 12.73 -7.23 0.72
N VAL A 148 13.82 -7.98 0.51
CA VAL A 148 14.74 -7.73 -0.61
C VAL A 148 14.15 -8.11 -1.97
N LEU A 149 13.37 -9.19 -2.05
CA LEU A 149 12.67 -9.58 -3.28
C LEU A 149 11.60 -8.55 -3.64
N SER A 150 10.89 -7.99 -2.65
CA SER A 150 9.97 -6.88 -2.86
C SER A 150 10.67 -5.64 -3.40
N ALA A 151 11.84 -5.28 -2.85
CA ALA A 151 12.66 -4.19 -3.38
C ALA A 151 13.05 -4.42 -4.85
N CYS A 152 13.45 -5.66 -5.19
CA CYS A 152 13.79 -5.99 -6.57
C CYS A 152 12.56 -5.93 -7.48
N SER A 153 11.40 -6.43 -7.03
CA SER A 153 10.13 -6.36 -7.77
C SER A 153 9.77 -4.92 -8.11
N PHE A 154 9.78 -4.01 -7.13
CA PHE A 154 9.40 -2.62 -7.33
C PHE A 154 10.35 -1.81 -8.23
N ALA A 155 11.56 -2.31 -8.48
CA ALA A 155 12.56 -1.65 -9.32
C ALA A 155 12.90 -2.42 -10.61
N GLY A 156 12.21 -3.54 -10.90
CA GLY A 156 12.47 -4.33 -12.11
C GLY A 156 13.82 -5.04 -12.12
N MET A 157 14.42 -5.30 -10.96
CA MET A 157 15.76 -5.90 -10.81
C MET A 157 15.71 -7.43 -10.91
N ILE A 158 15.51 -7.95 -12.12
CA ILE A 158 15.28 -9.40 -12.35
C ILE A 158 16.46 -10.25 -11.91
N ASN A 159 17.68 -9.88 -12.31
CA ASN A 159 18.87 -10.67 -12.05
C ASN A 159 19.19 -10.72 -10.56
N GLU A 160 19.07 -9.59 -9.87
CA GLU A 160 19.26 -9.48 -8.43
C GLU A 160 18.21 -10.30 -7.68
N ALA A 161 16.93 -10.23 -8.09
CA ALA A 161 15.87 -11.02 -7.48
C ALA A 161 16.14 -12.53 -7.57
N GLN A 162 16.54 -13.01 -8.75
CA GLN A 162 16.92 -14.41 -8.95
C GLN A 162 18.11 -14.79 -8.07
N GLY A 163 19.15 -13.94 -8.04
CA GLY A 163 20.34 -14.15 -7.21
C GLY A 163 20.01 -14.26 -5.72
N TYR A 164 19.16 -13.37 -5.19
CA TYR A 164 18.71 -13.44 -3.79
C TYR A 164 17.81 -14.64 -3.53
N PHE A 165 16.91 -14.98 -4.44
CA PHE A 165 16.06 -16.17 -4.31
C PHE A 165 16.88 -17.47 -4.28
N ASP A 166 17.94 -17.56 -5.08
CA ASP A 166 18.85 -18.70 -5.07
C ASP A 166 19.75 -18.73 -3.83
N SER A 167 20.27 -17.56 -3.42
CA SER A 167 21.06 -17.41 -2.21
C SER A 167 20.27 -17.82 -0.95
N MET A 168 18.99 -17.46 -0.87
CA MET A 168 18.09 -17.89 0.21
C MET A 168 18.14 -19.40 0.45
N LYS A 169 18.09 -20.19 -0.63
CA LYS A 169 18.15 -21.65 -0.57
C LYS A 169 19.57 -22.16 -0.31
N ARG A 170 20.53 -21.70 -1.13
CA ARG A 170 21.89 -22.25 -1.19
C ARG A 170 22.74 -21.83 0.00
N ASP A 171 22.70 -20.56 0.35
CA ASP A 171 23.64 -19.95 1.31
C ASP A 171 23.04 -19.90 2.73
N TYR A 172 21.70 -19.86 2.85
CA TYR A 172 21.00 -19.76 4.14
C TYR A 172 20.12 -20.97 4.48
N GLY A 173 19.98 -21.95 3.57
CA GLY A 173 19.18 -23.15 3.81
C GLY A 173 17.69 -22.89 4.04
N LEU A 174 17.18 -21.74 3.59
CA LEU A 174 15.78 -21.35 3.81
C LEU A 174 14.90 -21.85 2.67
N THR A 175 13.84 -22.58 3.02
CA THR A 175 12.81 -22.98 2.05
C THR A 175 11.94 -21.77 1.68
N PRO A 176 11.81 -21.44 0.38
CA PRO A 176 10.93 -20.37 -0.07
C PRO A 176 9.46 -20.67 0.21
N GLU A 177 8.77 -19.70 0.78
CA GLU A 177 7.31 -19.67 0.96
C GLU A 177 6.63 -18.91 -0.20
N ASP A 178 5.31 -19.00 -0.28
CA ASP A 178 4.50 -18.39 -1.34
C ASP A 178 4.78 -16.89 -1.52
N VAL A 179 4.99 -16.15 -0.44
CA VAL A 179 5.33 -14.71 -0.49
C VAL A 179 6.61 -14.40 -1.29
N HIS A 180 7.60 -15.30 -1.32
CA HIS A 180 8.84 -15.12 -2.09
C HIS A 180 8.59 -15.34 -3.57
N TYR A 181 7.81 -16.37 -3.91
CA TYR A 181 7.38 -16.65 -5.28
C TYR A 181 6.49 -15.51 -5.81
N ASN A 182 5.56 -15.00 -5.00
CA ASN A 182 4.66 -13.91 -5.37
C ASN A 182 5.44 -12.64 -5.74
N CYS A 183 6.56 -12.34 -5.06
CA CYS A 183 7.43 -11.22 -5.43
C CYS A 183 8.04 -11.41 -6.83
N LEU A 184 8.50 -12.62 -7.15
CA LEU A 184 9.07 -12.94 -8.47
C LEU A 184 8.00 -12.97 -9.57
N ILE A 185 6.79 -13.46 -9.27
CA ILE A 185 5.65 -13.46 -10.20
C ILE A 185 5.26 -12.01 -10.54
N ASP A 186 5.15 -11.14 -9.53
CA ASP A 186 4.88 -9.70 -9.73
C ASP A 186 6.00 -9.04 -10.55
N LEU A 187 7.27 -9.35 -10.26
CA LEU A 187 8.43 -8.84 -10.99
C LEU A 187 8.41 -9.25 -12.47
N TYR A 188 8.25 -10.54 -12.77
CA TYR A 188 8.14 -11.03 -14.14
C TYR A 188 6.92 -10.44 -14.85
N GLY A 189 5.81 -10.31 -14.11
CA GLY A 189 4.58 -9.72 -14.59
C GLY A 189 4.75 -8.28 -15.07
N ARG A 190 5.36 -7.43 -14.24
CA ARG A 190 5.68 -6.03 -14.59
C ARG A 190 6.67 -5.93 -15.74
N ALA A 191 7.61 -6.88 -15.82
CA ALA A 191 8.54 -7.00 -16.95
C ALA A 191 7.89 -7.57 -18.23
N GLY A 192 6.64 -8.00 -18.19
CA GLY A 192 5.93 -8.59 -19.32
C GLY A 192 6.30 -10.05 -19.63
N ARG A 193 7.02 -10.72 -18.74
CA ARG A 193 7.49 -12.12 -18.85
C ARG A 193 6.46 -13.08 -18.25
N LEU A 194 5.22 -13.04 -18.76
CA LEU A 194 4.08 -13.76 -18.17
C LEU A 194 4.25 -15.28 -18.13
N GLU A 195 4.89 -15.85 -19.15
CA GLU A 195 5.16 -17.29 -19.21
C GLU A 195 6.07 -17.74 -18.07
N GLU A 196 7.08 -16.95 -17.73
CA GLU A 196 7.98 -17.25 -16.60
C GLU A 196 7.27 -17.10 -15.26
N GLY A 197 6.40 -16.10 -15.13
CA GLY A 197 5.53 -15.96 -13.96
C GLY A 197 4.64 -17.18 -13.75
N GLU A 198 4.01 -17.68 -14.82
CA GLU A 198 3.17 -18.89 -14.73
C GLU A 198 4.00 -20.16 -14.49
N ASN A 199 5.11 -20.33 -15.20
CA ASN A 199 6.01 -21.46 -14.99
C ASN A 199 6.53 -21.48 -13.55
N LEU A 200 6.78 -20.31 -12.94
CA LEU A 200 7.18 -20.23 -11.55
C LEU A 200 6.08 -20.76 -10.62
N ILE A 201 4.80 -20.40 -10.84
CA ILE A 201 3.66 -20.93 -10.07
C ILE A 201 3.58 -22.45 -10.18
N ARG A 202 3.70 -22.99 -11.40
CA ARG A 202 3.61 -24.44 -11.67
C ARG A 202 4.73 -25.24 -10.99
N ASN A 203 5.89 -24.61 -10.78
CA ASN A 203 7.08 -25.22 -10.18
C ASN A 203 7.32 -24.78 -8.72
N MET A 204 6.31 -24.19 -8.05
CA MET A 204 6.43 -23.84 -6.64
C MET A 204 6.65 -25.11 -5.80
N GLN A 205 7.59 -25.03 -4.85
CA GLN A 205 7.82 -26.10 -3.87
C GLN A 205 6.75 -26.14 -2.77
N CYS A 206 5.92 -25.10 -2.71
CA CYS A 206 4.75 -25.00 -1.84
C CYS A 206 3.47 -24.88 -2.69
N SER A 207 2.31 -25.11 -2.07
CA SER A 207 1.03 -24.93 -2.75
C SER A 207 0.82 -23.47 -3.15
N PRO A 208 0.48 -23.17 -4.42
CA PRO A 208 0.10 -21.82 -4.84
C PRO A 208 -1.07 -21.29 -4.01
N THR A 209 -1.02 -20.02 -3.65
CA THR A 209 -2.09 -19.34 -2.90
C THR A 209 -2.94 -18.48 -3.83
N CYS A 210 -4.10 -18.01 -3.34
CA CYS A 210 -4.91 -17.02 -4.07
C CYS A 210 -4.05 -15.80 -4.47
N ALA A 211 -3.13 -15.36 -3.59
CA ALA A 211 -2.20 -14.27 -3.86
C ALA A 211 -1.24 -14.56 -5.03
N SER A 212 -0.78 -15.81 -5.19
CA SER A 212 0.08 -16.21 -6.32
C SER A 212 -0.64 -16.02 -7.66
N TRP A 213 -1.87 -16.51 -7.76
CA TRP A 213 -2.69 -16.37 -8.97
C TRP A 213 -3.15 -14.93 -9.20
N MET A 214 -3.48 -14.19 -8.14
CA MET A 214 -3.81 -12.76 -8.23
C MET A 214 -2.62 -11.91 -8.72
N SER A 215 -1.39 -12.28 -8.37
CA SER A 215 -0.18 -11.61 -8.87
C SER A 215 -0.03 -11.81 -10.38
N LEU A 216 -0.21 -13.05 -10.87
CA LEU A 216 -0.21 -13.35 -12.31
C LEU A 216 -1.37 -12.67 -13.04
N LEU A 217 -2.57 -12.69 -12.46
CA LEU A 217 -3.75 -12.03 -13.03
C LEU A 217 -3.54 -10.53 -13.20
N GLY A 218 -2.96 -9.88 -12.18
CA GLY A 218 -2.62 -8.45 -12.22
C GLY A 218 -1.61 -8.12 -13.32
N ALA A 219 -0.69 -9.03 -13.59
CA ALA A 219 0.28 -8.91 -14.68
C ALA A 219 -0.36 -9.08 -16.07
N CYS A 220 -1.33 -9.98 -16.21
CA CYS A 220 -2.05 -10.19 -17.48
C CYS A 220 -2.75 -8.91 -17.95
N ARG A 221 -3.16 -8.04 -17.02
CA ARG A 221 -3.72 -6.71 -17.33
C ARG A 221 -2.75 -5.80 -18.10
N VAL A 222 -1.44 -5.91 -17.86
CA VAL A 222 -0.44 -5.06 -18.53
C VAL A 222 -0.25 -5.46 -20.00
N LYS A 223 -0.39 -6.75 -20.31
CA LYS A 223 -0.22 -7.29 -21.67
C LYS A 223 -1.53 -7.65 -22.36
N LEU A 224 -2.67 -7.47 -21.69
CA LEU A 224 -3.99 -7.87 -22.17
C LEU A 224 -4.06 -9.37 -22.56
N ASP A 225 -3.36 -10.24 -21.83
CA ASP A 225 -3.36 -11.70 -22.04
C ASP A 225 -4.64 -12.31 -21.44
N VAL A 226 -5.73 -12.27 -22.20
CA VAL A 226 -7.05 -12.73 -21.79
C VAL A 226 -7.10 -14.22 -21.42
N PRO A 227 -6.54 -15.16 -22.20
CA PRO A 227 -6.58 -16.59 -21.86
C PRO A 227 -5.91 -16.89 -20.51
N ARG A 228 -4.71 -16.32 -20.27
CA ARG A 228 -3.99 -16.51 -19.01
C ARG A 228 -4.68 -15.80 -17.85
N ALA A 229 -5.26 -14.62 -18.09
CA ALA A 229 -6.08 -13.93 -17.10
C ALA A 229 -7.28 -14.77 -16.64
N LYS A 230 -8.02 -15.36 -17.58
CA LYS A 230 -9.16 -16.22 -17.25
C LYS A 230 -8.72 -17.41 -16.39
N TYR A 231 -7.67 -18.12 -16.82
CA TYR A 231 -7.12 -19.25 -16.09
C TYR A 231 -6.67 -18.86 -14.67
N ALA A 232 -5.93 -17.76 -14.51
CA ALA A 232 -5.47 -17.29 -13.21
C ALA A 232 -6.64 -16.87 -12.30
N ALA A 233 -7.68 -16.22 -12.85
CA ALA A 233 -8.86 -15.83 -12.10
C ALA A 233 -9.67 -17.03 -11.59
N GLU A 234 -9.83 -18.07 -12.41
CA GLU A 234 -10.48 -19.32 -12.03
C GLU A 234 -9.71 -20.01 -10.89
N ARG A 235 -8.39 -20.13 -11.00
CA ARG A 235 -7.54 -20.72 -9.95
C ARG A 235 -7.55 -19.92 -8.65
N ALA A 236 -7.54 -18.59 -8.73
CA ALA A 236 -7.67 -17.74 -7.54
C ALA A 236 -9.03 -17.91 -6.85
N ALA A 237 -10.12 -18.00 -7.63
CA ALA A 237 -11.46 -18.18 -7.10
C ALA A 237 -11.70 -19.57 -6.50
N GLU A 238 -11.04 -20.62 -7.02
CA GLU A 238 -11.06 -21.96 -6.40
C GLU A 238 -10.46 -21.94 -4.98
N LEU A 239 -9.42 -21.13 -4.77
CA LEU A 239 -8.71 -21.02 -3.48
C LEU A 239 -9.38 -20.07 -2.49
N ASP A 240 -10.12 -19.07 -2.98
CA ASP A 240 -10.90 -18.14 -2.15
C ASP A 240 -12.28 -17.84 -2.79
N PRO A 241 -13.27 -18.75 -2.61
CA PRO A 241 -14.57 -18.66 -3.26
C PRO A 241 -15.42 -17.46 -2.85
N ASN A 242 -15.09 -16.83 -1.71
CA ASN A 242 -15.84 -15.69 -1.17
C ASN A 242 -15.29 -14.34 -1.66
N SER A 243 -14.16 -14.35 -2.38
CA SER A 243 -13.53 -13.13 -2.86
C SER A 243 -14.08 -12.68 -4.20
N ALA A 244 -14.50 -11.42 -4.28
CA ALA A 244 -14.81 -10.78 -5.55
C ALA A 244 -13.56 -10.39 -6.35
N ALA A 245 -12.37 -10.38 -5.72
CA ALA A 245 -11.18 -9.75 -6.29
C ALA A 245 -10.72 -10.36 -7.63
N PRO A 246 -10.68 -11.70 -7.82
CA PRO A 246 -10.31 -12.29 -9.10
C PRO A 246 -11.26 -11.89 -10.23
N PHE A 247 -12.57 -11.91 -9.96
CA PHE A 247 -13.61 -11.56 -10.93
C PHE A 247 -13.61 -10.06 -11.27
N VAL A 248 -13.39 -9.19 -10.29
CA VAL A 248 -13.25 -7.74 -10.55
C VAL A 248 -12.04 -7.49 -11.45
N MET A 249 -10.91 -8.15 -11.20
CA MET A 249 -9.72 -7.97 -12.02
C MET A 249 -9.88 -8.55 -13.43
N LEU A 250 -10.52 -9.73 -13.56
CA LEU A 250 -10.86 -10.31 -14.85
C LEU A 250 -11.82 -9.42 -15.65
N SER A 251 -12.88 -8.92 -15.01
CA SER A 251 -13.81 -7.95 -15.62
C SER A 251 -13.09 -6.70 -16.10
N ASN A 252 -12.12 -6.21 -15.33
CA ASN A 252 -11.30 -5.07 -15.72
C ASN A 252 -10.44 -5.36 -16.96
N ILE A 253 -9.87 -6.57 -17.08
CA ILE A 253 -9.09 -6.98 -18.26
C ILE A 253 -10.00 -7.10 -19.49
N TYR A 254 -11.18 -7.72 -19.36
CA TYR A 254 -12.17 -7.78 -20.44
C TYR A 254 -12.59 -6.39 -20.91
N ALA A 255 -12.84 -5.46 -19.99
CA ALA A 255 -13.18 -4.09 -20.34
C ALA A 255 -12.06 -3.39 -21.10
N ALA A 256 -10.80 -3.58 -20.69
CA ALA A 256 -9.64 -3.03 -21.41
C ALA A 256 -9.47 -3.61 -22.83
N CYS A 257 -9.99 -4.82 -23.08
CA CYS A 257 -10.05 -5.46 -24.39
C CYS A 257 -11.34 -5.15 -25.19
N GLY A 258 -12.27 -4.33 -24.65
CA GLY A 258 -13.56 -4.06 -25.30
C GLY A 258 -14.55 -5.24 -25.28
N MET A 259 -14.29 -6.26 -24.46
CA MET A 259 -15.10 -7.49 -24.34
C MET A 259 -16.30 -7.28 -23.40
N TRP A 260 -17.21 -6.38 -23.78
CA TRP A 260 -18.30 -5.91 -22.90
C TRP A 260 -19.34 -6.98 -22.55
N LYS A 261 -19.51 -8.00 -23.40
CA LYS A 261 -20.38 -9.14 -23.11
C LYS A 261 -19.86 -9.90 -21.88
N GLU A 262 -18.59 -10.26 -21.90
CA GLU A 262 -17.88 -10.96 -20.83
C GLU A 262 -17.82 -10.10 -19.55
N VAL A 263 -17.63 -8.78 -19.68
CA VAL A 263 -17.73 -7.84 -18.56
C VAL A 263 -19.09 -7.96 -17.87
N ASN A 264 -20.18 -7.95 -18.65
CA ASN A 264 -21.54 -8.04 -18.12
C ASN A 264 -21.82 -9.41 -17.48
N GLU A 265 -21.33 -10.49 -18.08
CA GLU A 265 -21.41 -11.85 -17.52
C GLU A 265 -20.70 -11.95 -16.16
N VAL A 266 -19.46 -11.46 -16.06
CA VAL A 266 -18.69 -11.49 -14.81
C VAL A 266 -19.33 -10.59 -13.74
N ARG A 267 -19.78 -9.39 -14.09
CA ARG A 267 -20.46 -8.48 -13.14
C ARG A 267 -21.78 -9.07 -12.64
N LYS A 268 -22.53 -9.74 -13.52
CA LYS A 268 -23.73 -10.48 -13.14
C LYS A 268 -23.39 -11.62 -12.17
N TYR A 269 -22.37 -12.41 -12.46
CA TYR A 269 -21.91 -13.49 -11.57
C TYR A 269 -21.56 -12.97 -10.17
N ILE A 270 -20.79 -11.88 -10.06
CA ILE A 270 -20.44 -11.25 -8.79
C ILE A 270 -21.70 -10.88 -7.99
N LYS A 271 -22.69 -10.27 -8.68
CA LYS A 271 -23.96 -9.87 -8.07
C LYS A 271 -24.80 -11.07 -7.62
N ASP A 272 -24.97 -12.06 -8.48
CA ASP A 272 -25.79 -13.26 -8.23
C ASP A 272 -25.22 -14.11 -7.09
N LYS A 273 -23.89 -14.11 -6.92
CA LYS A 273 -23.21 -14.76 -5.79
C LYS A 273 -23.12 -13.90 -4.52
N GLY A 274 -23.58 -12.65 -4.56
CA GLY A 274 -23.51 -11.73 -3.42
C GLY A 274 -22.07 -11.37 -3.01
N LEU A 275 -21.11 -11.49 -3.92
CA LEU A 275 -19.70 -11.21 -3.64
C LEU A 275 -19.50 -9.70 -3.46
N LYS A 276 -18.86 -9.29 -2.36
CA LYS A 276 -18.66 -7.88 -2.02
C LYS A 276 -17.39 -7.34 -2.69
N LYS A 277 -17.56 -6.37 -3.59
CA LYS A 277 -16.45 -5.57 -4.13
C LYS A 277 -15.98 -4.55 -3.09
N GLN A 278 -14.67 -4.43 -2.90
CA GLN A 278 -14.09 -3.35 -2.10
C GLN A 278 -14.14 -2.03 -2.90
N PRO A 279 -14.80 -0.98 -2.41
CA PRO A 279 -14.82 0.32 -3.06
C PRO A 279 -13.45 1.00 -2.96
N GLY A 280 -13.08 1.77 -3.99
CA GLY A 280 -11.88 2.62 -3.94
C GLY A 280 -12.13 3.83 -3.06
N ARG A 281 -11.29 4.02 -2.05
CA ARG A 281 -11.36 5.12 -1.09
C ARG A 281 -9.96 5.71 -0.89
N SER A 282 -9.91 7.04 -0.78
CA SER A 282 -8.68 7.74 -0.44
C SER A 282 -8.84 8.54 0.83
N SER A 283 -7.79 8.59 1.64
CA SER A 283 -7.80 9.27 2.93
C SER A 283 -6.64 10.25 3.01
N ILE A 284 -6.85 11.38 3.70
CA ILE A 284 -5.81 12.39 3.97
C ILE A 284 -5.96 12.88 5.42
N GLU A 285 -4.83 13.09 6.09
CA GLU A 285 -4.81 13.64 7.46
C GLU A 285 -4.46 15.14 7.42
N ILE A 286 -5.42 15.99 7.79
CA ILE A 286 -5.27 17.44 7.90
C ILE A 286 -5.64 17.86 9.32
N ASP A 287 -4.82 18.70 9.96
CA ASP A 287 -5.03 19.20 11.33
C ASP A 287 -5.29 18.11 12.39
N GLY A 288 -4.75 16.90 12.17
CA GLY A 288 -4.89 15.74 13.05
C GLY A 288 -6.19 14.94 12.85
N GLU A 289 -7.03 15.34 11.90
CA GLU A 289 -8.25 14.63 11.51
C GLU A 289 -8.08 13.89 10.18
N THR A 290 -8.64 12.69 10.10
CA THR A 290 -8.63 11.89 8.87
C THR A 290 -9.91 12.12 8.09
N HIS A 291 -9.75 12.65 6.88
CA HIS A 291 -10.83 12.84 5.91
C HIS A 291 -10.79 11.71 4.88
N ASP A 292 -11.91 11.02 4.72
CA ASP A 292 -12.06 9.91 3.80
C ASP A 292 -12.93 10.33 2.62
N PHE A 293 -12.51 9.97 1.41
CA PHE A 293 -13.20 10.31 0.16
C PHE A 293 -13.47 9.07 -0.67
N SER A 294 -14.67 9.03 -1.26
CA SER A 294 -15.06 8.08 -2.30
C SER A 294 -15.63 8.81 -3.50
N VAL A 295 -15.66 8.16 -4.66
CA VAL A 295 -16.31 8.69 -5.86
C VAL A 295 -17.79 8.91 -5.56
N ALA A 296 -18.33 10.06 -5.97
CA ALA A 296 -19.72 10.49 -5.75
C ALA A 296 -20.12 10.73 -4.28
N ASP A 297 -19.14 10.87 -3.38
CA ASP A 297 -19.42 11.29 -1.99
C ASP A 297 -19.45 12.82 -1.88
N GLU A 298 -20.65 13.38 -1.82
CA GLU A 298 -20.87 14.82 -1.65
C GLU A 298 -21.12 15.23 -0.19
N ALA A 299 -20.96 14.31 0.78
CA ALA A 299 -21.26 14.58 2.18
C ALA A 299 -20.26 15.54 2.86
N HIS A 300 -19.10 15.79 2.23
CA HIS A 300 -18.07 16.62 2.83
C HIS A 300 -18.49 18.11 2.86
N PRO A 301 -18.35 18.83 4.00
CA PRO A 301 -18.80 20.22 4.12
C PRO A 301 -18.19 21.18 3.08
N LYS A 302 -16.95 20.91 2.66
CA LYS A 302 -16.22 21.67 1.62
C LYS A 302 -16.39 21.13 0.19
N CYS A 303 -17.40 20.29 -0.09
CA CYS A 303 -17.58 19.64 -1.39
C CYS A 303 -17.48 20.64 -2.57
N ARG A 304 -18.21 21.77 -2.51
CA ARG A 304 -18.17 22.79 -3.59
C ARG A 304 -16.77 23.35 -3.86
N GLU A 305 -15.99 23.64 -2.81
CA GLU A 305 -14.63 24.16 -2.93
C GLU A 305 -13.68 23.11 -3.52
N ILE A 306 -13.83 21.84 -3.11
CA ILE A 306 -13.02 20.73 -3.61
C ILE A 306 -13.25 20.55 -5.12
N TYR A 307 -14.51 20.57 -5.56
CA TYR A 307 -14.84 20.38 -6.97
C TYR A 307 -14.39 21.58 -7.83
N ALA A 308 -14.52 22.80 -7.31
CA ALA A 308 -13.98 23.99 -7.98
C ALA A 308 -12.45 23.90 -8.16
N GLU A 309 -11.74 23.42 -7.13
CA GLU A 309 -10.29 23.21 -7.21
C GLU A 309 -9.90 22.09 -8.19
N LEU A 310 -10.68 21.01 -8.27
CA LEU A 310 -10.47 19.95 -9.27
C LEU A 310 -10.58 20.47 -10.70
N GLU A 311 -11.59 21.26 -11.00
CA GLU A 311 -11.77 21.86 -12.34
C GLU A 311 -10.63 22.83 -12.67
N ARG A 312 -10.24 23.67 -11.70
CA ARG A 312 -9.08 24.58 -11.85
C ARG A 312 -7.80 23.80 -12.17
N LEU A 313 -7.50 22.75 -11.39
CA LEU A 313 -6.30 21.93 -11.60
C LEU A 313 -6.34 21.21 -12.95
N ASN A 314 -7.49 20.69 -13.37
CA ASN A 314 -7.63 20.01 -14.65
C ASN A 314 -7.31 20.94 -15.81
N GLN A 315 -7.80 22.18 -15.75
CA GLN A 315 -7.49 23.23 -16.72
C GLN A 315 -5.98 23.55 -16.75
N ASP A 316 -5.39 23.88 -15.58
CA ASP A 316 -3.96 24.19 -15.46
C ASP A 316 -3.07 23.06 -16.00
N MET A 317 -3.43 21.81 -15.69
CA MET A 317 -2.69 20.64 -16.17
C MET A 317 -2.76 20.50 -17.68
N LYS A 318 -3.95 20.66 -18.29
CA LYS A 318 -4.14 20.56 -19.75
C LYS A 318 -3.32 21.63 -20.48
N GLU A 319 -3.21 22.84 -19.92
CA GLU A 319 -2.41 23.94 -20.50
C GLU A 319 -0.90 23.62 -20.56
N VAL A 320 -0.39 22.81 -19.62
CA VAL A 320 1.02 22.37 -19.61
C VAL A 320 1.22 20.98 -20.22
N GLY A 321 0.22 20.46 -20.94
CA GLY A 321 0.33 19.25 -21.76
C GLY A 321 -0.02 17.94 -21.06
N TYR A 322 -0.73 17.97 -19.93
CA TYR A 322 -1.36 16.76 -19.38
C TYR A 322 -2.49 16.29 -20.29
N SER A 323 -2.46 15.00 -20.61
CA SER A 323 -3.52 14.31 -21.34
C SER A 323 -4.04 13.15 -20.48
N PRO A 324 -5.34 13.12 -20.14
CA PRO A 324 -5.92 12.02 -19.37
C PRO A 324 -5.77 10.67 -20.08
N ASP A 325 -5.33 9.63 -19.36
CA ASP A 325 -5.28 8.27 -19.91
C ASP A 325 -6.66 7.60 -19.80
N THR A 326 -7.56 7.87 -20.74
CA THR A 326 -8.94 7.35 -20.73
C THR A 326 -9.01 5.82 -20.84
N LYS A 327 -7.92 5.14 -21.27
CA LYS A 327 -7.86 3.67 -21.37
C LYS A 327 -7.98 2.97 -20.02
N VAL A 328 -7.69 3.67 -18.92
CA VAL A 328 -7.83 3.12 -17.57
C VAL A 328 -9.27 3.19 -17.04
N VAL A 329 -10.19 3.82 -17.77
CA VAL A 329 -11.62 3.87 -17.43
C VAL A 329 -12.34 2.67 -18.04
N LEU A 330 -12.70 1.72 -17.18
CA LEU A 330 -13.19 0.40 -17.57
C LEU A 330 -14.73 0.33 -17.60
N HIS A 331 -15.32 1.40 -18.11
CA HIS A 331 -16.76 1.59 -18.28
C HIS A 331 -17.08 1.91 -19.74
N ASP A 332 -18.19 1.35 -20.24
CA ASP A 332 -18.65 1.55 -21.61
C ASP A 332 -19.40 2.89 -21.71
N VAL A 333 -18.62 3.97 -21.75
CA VAL A 333 -19.08 5.36 -21.82
C VAL A 333 -18.25 6.12 -22.85
N ASN A 334 -18.76 7.26 -23.31
CA ASN A 334 -18.03 8.10 -24.27
C ASN A 334 -16.74 8.69 -23.67
N GLU A 335 -15.82 9.14 -24.51
CA GLU A 335 -14.50 9.64 -24.08
C GLU A 335 -14.60 10.85 -23.12
N GLU A 336 -15.54 11.77 -23.36
CA GLU A 336 -15.78 12.91 -22.47
C GLU A 336 -16.16 12.46 -21.05
N THR A 337 -17.03 11.47 -20.93
CA THR A 337 -17.41 10.90 -19.63
C THR A 337 -16.24 10.16 -18.99
N LYS A 338 -15.36 9.52 -19.77
CA LYS A 338 -14.15 8.89 -19.22
C LYS A 338 -13.21 9.93 -18.62
N GLU A 339 -12.96 11.05 -19.31
CA GLU A 339 -12.15 12.14 -18.76
C GLU A 339 -12.74 12.69 -17.47
N GLN A 340 -14.06 12.90 -17.42
CA GLN A 340 -14.75 13.34 -16.21
C GLN A 340 -14.54 12.34 -15.06
N VAL A 341 -14.73 11.04 -15.30
CA VAL A 341 -14.52 10.01 -14.27
C VAL A 341 -13.12 10.08 -13.67
N LEU A 342 -12.08 10.30 -14.49
CA LEU A 342 -10.70 10.43 -14.00
C LEU A 342 -10.47 11.64 -13.10
N CYS A 343 -11.12 12.77 -13.41
CA CYS A 343 -11.04 14.00 -12.62
C CYS A 343 -11.59 13.80 -11.20
N TYR A 344 -12.59 12.94 -11.06
CA TYR A 344 -13.31 12.69 -9.80
C TYR A 344 -12.91 11.39 -9.09
N HIS A 345 -11.76 10.82 -9.43
CA HIS A 345 -11.18 9.74 -8.63
C HIS A 345 -10.92 10.20 -7.19
N SER A 346 -11.16 9.30 -6.22
CA SER A 346 -11.01 9.59 -4.78
C SER A 346 -9.66 10.23 -4.42
N GLU A 347 -8.59 9.84 -5.12
CA GLU A 347 -7.24 10.36 -4.96
C GLU A 347 -7.20 11.85 -5.29
N ARG A 348 -7.81 12.25 -6.42
CA ARG A 348 -7.91 13.64 -6.87
C ARG A 348 -8.68 14.47 -5.87
N ILE A 349 -9.83 13.95 -5.40
CA ILE A 349 -10.67 14.62 -4.40
C ILE A 349 -9.87 14.86 -3.10
N ALA A 350 -9.19 13.83 -2.59
CA ALA A 350 -8.36 13.94 -1.40
C ALA A 350 -7.21 14.95 -1.57
N LEU A 351 -6.60 14.98 -2.76
CA LEU A 351 -5.56 15.95 -3.09
C LEU A 351 -6.12 17.38 -3.14
N ALA A 352 -7.21 17.62 -3.85
CA ALA A 352 -7.85 18.94 -3.93
C ALA A 352 -8.26 19.45 -2.55
N PHE A 353 -8.85 18.59 -1.70
CA PHE A 353 -9.13 18.93 -0.30
C PHE A 353 -7.85 19.30 0.47
N GLY A 354 -6.77 18.54 0.29
CA GLY A 354 -5.47 18.85 0.87
C GLY A 354 -4.93 20.21 0.44
N LEU A 355 -5.05 20.54 -0.85
CA LEU A 355 -4.59 21.81 -1.42
C LEU A 355 -5.34 23.01 -0.84
N ILE A 356 -6.67 22.97 -0.78
CA ILE A 356 -7.48 24.08 -0.24
C ILE A 356 -7.39 24.21 1.28
N SER A 357 -6.99 23.15 1.98
CA SER A 357 -7.01 23.12 3.44
C SER A 357 -5.64 23.31 4.07
N THR A 358 -4.56 23.48 3.29
CA THR A 358 -3.21 23.64 3.86
C THR A 358 -2.38 24.67 3.10
N PRO A 359 -1.43 25.35 3.77
CA PRO A 359 -0.59 26.37 3.15
C PRO A 359 0.19 25.85 1.93
N PRO A 360 0.55 26.73 0.99
CA PRO A 360 1.44 26.40 -0.13
C PRO A 360 2.70 25.66 0.34
N HIS A 361 3.24 24.79 -0.53
CA HIS A 361 4.42 23.96 -0.28
C HIS A 361 4.30 22.90 0.84
N THR A 362 3.20 22.83 1.60
CA THR A 362 3.01 21.78 2.62
C THR A 362 2.91 20.40 1.96
N SER A 363 3.78 19.44 2.32
CA SER A 363 3.69 18.08 1.75
C SER A 363 2.34 17.43 2.06
N LEU A 364 1.66 16.93 1.02
CA LEU A 364 0.39 16.20 1.16
C LEU A 364 0.65 14.70 1.30
N ARG A 365 -0.15 14.02 2.15
CA ARG A 365 -0.06 12.56 2.35
C ARG A 365 -1.42 11.93 2.12
N ILE A 366 -1.53 11.18 1.04
CA ILE A 366 -2.77 10.54 0.60
C ILE A 366 -2.58 9.03 0.74
N ILE A 367 -3.58 8.35 1.29
CA ILE A 367 -3.61 6.90 1.39
C ILE A 367 -4.70 6.40 0.46
N LYS A 368 -4.39 5.42 -0.38
CA LYS A 368 -5.34 4.72 -1.24
C LYS A 368 -5.42 3.27 -0.78
N ASN A 369 -6.63 2.77 -0.54
CA ASN A 369 -6.85 1.38 -0.12
C ASN A 369 -6.62 0.35 -1.23
N LEU A 370 -6.61 0.78 -2.49
CA LEU A 370 -6.33 -0.03 -3.68
C LEU A 370 -4.99 0.39 -4.30
N ARG A 371 -4.54 -0.31 -5.35
CA ARG A 371 -3.41 0.18 -6.16
C ARG A 371 -3.79 1.52 -6.79
N ALA A 372 -2.87 2.48 -6.80
CA ALA A 372 -3.16 3.81 -7.32
C ALA A 372 -3.52 3.75 -8.82
N CYS A 373 -4.30 4.70 -9.31
CA CYS A 373 -4.62 4.78 -10.74
C CYS A 373 -3.42 5.33 -11.53
N PRO A 374 -3.02 4.73 -12.68
CA PRO A 374 -1.93 5.26 -13.50
C PRO A 374 -2.13 6.71 -13.95
N ASP A 375 -3.36 7.09 -14.30
CA ASP A 375 -3.69 8.48 -14.65
C ASP A 375 -3.52 9.43 -13.46
N CYS A 376 -4.05 9.07 -12.27
CA CYS A 376 -3.89 9.88 -11.07
C CYS A 376 -2.41 10.04 -10.69
N HIS A 377 -1.62 8.98 -10.87
CA HIS A 377 -0.17 9.04 -10.68
C HIS A 377 0.48 10.05 -11.64
N SER A 378 0.18 9.96 -12.94
CA SER A 378 0.69 10.90 -13.95
C SER A 378 0.30 12.34 -13.63
N ALA A 379 -0.95 12.57 -13.29
CA ALA A 379 -1.42 13.91 -13.04
C ALA A 379 -0.92 14.51 -11.72
N PHE A 380 -0.70 13.70 -10.69
CA PHE A 380 -0.02 14.17 -9.48
C PHE A 380 1.41 14.64 -9.77
N LYS A 381 2.09 14.09 -10.78
CA LYS A 381 3.38 14.63 -11.24
C LYS A 381 3.21 16.03 -11.83
N PHE A 382 2.21 16.25 -12.68
CA PHE A 382 1.90 17.58 -13.22
C PHE A 382 1.57 18.58 -12.10
N ILE A 383 0.68 18.21 -11.17
CA ILE A 383 0.30 19.07 -10.04
C ILE A 383 1.49 19.38 -9.14
N SER A 384 2.31 18.37 -8.83
CA SER A 384 3.53 18.55 -8.02
C SER A 384 4.46 19.59 -8.63
N LYS A 385 4.65 19.54 -9.96
CA LYS A 385 5.48 20.48 -10.72
C LYS A 385 4.85 21.87 -10.79
N LEU A 386 3.55 21.97 -11.08
CA LEU A 386 2.81 23.23 -11.20
C LEU A 386 2.80 24.02 -9.88
N LEU A 387 2.60 23.32 -8.76
CA LEU A 387 2.40 23.94 -7.45
C LEU A 387 3.65 23.90 -6.56
N CYS A 388 4.79 23.42 -7.08
CA CYS A 388 6.04 23.23 -6.32
C CYS A 388 5.79 22.53 -4.98
N ARG A 389 5.12 21.37 -5.04
CA ARG A 389 4.56 20.71 -3.87
C ARG A 389 4.84 19.21 -3.87
N GLU A 390 5.33 18.71 -2.74
CA GLU A 390 5.53 17.28 -2.55
C GLU A 390 4.19 16.59 -2.27
N ILE A 391 3.91 15.53 -3.00
CA ILE A 391 2.71 14.69 -2.84
C ILE A 391 3.19 13.27 -2.56
N VAL A 392 2.86 12.74 -1.39
CA VAL A 392 3.15 11.37 -0.99
C VAL A 392 1.88 10.56 -1.07
N VAL A 393 1.83 9.57 -1.95
CA VAL A 393 0.69 8.64 -2.06
C VAL A 393 1.11 7.27 -1.59
N ARG A 394 0.47 6.73 -0.56
CA ARG A 394 0.58 5.31 -0.18
C ARG A 394 -0.56 4.56 -0.84
N ASP A 395 -0.27 3.63 -1.74
CA ASP A 395 -1.26 2.70 -2.26
C ASP A 395 -1.22 1.35 -1.51
N ALA A 396 -1.99 0.37 -1.99
CA ALA A 396 -2.04 -0.96 -1.39
C ALA A 396 -0.68 -1.71 -1.37
N THR A 397 0.31 -1.27 -2.14
CA THR A 397 1.58 -1.98 -2.34
C THR A 397 2.82 -1.17 -1.98
N ARG A 398 2.83 0.15 -2.24
CA ARG A 398 4.01 1.00 -2.09
C ARG A 398 3.65 2.48 -1.96
N PHE A 399 4.66 3.30 -1.73
CA PHE A 399 4.60 4.75 -1.77
C PHE A 399 5.02 5.28 -3.14
N HIS A 400 4.40 6.38 -3.51
CA HIS A 400 4.74 7.23 -4.64
C HIS A 400 5.08 8.60 -4.06
N ILE A 401 6.37 8.90 -3.91
CA ILE A 401 6.84 10.20 -3.43
C ILE A 401 7.05 11.06 -4.68
N ILE A 402 6.13 11.99 -4.91
CA ILE A 402 6.08 12.81 -6.12
C ILE A 402 6.56 14.21 -5.77
N LYS A 403 7.65 14.63 -6.41
CA LYS A 403 8.26 15.94 -6.22
C LYS A 403 8.80 16.44 -7.55
N ASP A 404 8.52 17.71 -7.87
CA ASP A 404 8.99 18.38 -9.09
C ASP A 404 8.66 17.61 -10.38
N GLY A 405 7.53 16.90 -10.38
CA GLY A 405 7.07 16.07 -11.50
C GLY A 405 7.76 14.72 -11.66
N VAL A 406 8.57 14.30 -10.68
CA VAL A 406 9.24 13.00 -10.67
C VAL A 406 8.70 12.17 -9.49
N CYS A 407 8.50 10.87 -9.71
CA CYS A 407 8.07 9.94 -8.67
C CYS A 407 9.20 9.00 -8.23
N SER A 408 9.26 8.65 -6.95
CA SER A 408 10.21 7.66 -6.41
C SER A 408 10.07 6.26 -7.03
N CYS A 409 8.96 5.94 -7.70
CA CYS A 409 8.78 4.67 -8.40
C CYS A 409 9.44 4.62 -9.80
N ALA A 410 10.02 5.75 -10.27
CA ALA A 410 10.63 5.87 -11.60
C ALA A 410 9.71 5.43 -12.76
N ASP A 411 8.39 5.63 -12.62
CA ASP A 411 7.36 5.20 -13.56
C ASP A 411 7.36 3.69 -13.85
N TYR A 412 8.04 2.87 -13.03
CA TYR A 412 8.00 1.42 -13.12
C TYR A 412 6.73 0.90 -12.47
N TRP A 413 5.66 0.83 -13.26
CA TRP A 413 4.30 0.68 -12.76
C TRP A 413 3.95 -0.70 -12.24
#